data_AF-A0A2T3L9V1-F1
#
_entry.id   AF-A0A2T3L9V1-F1
#
_cell.length_a   1.000
_cell.length_b   1.000
_cell.length_c   1.000
_cell.angle_alpha   90.00
_cell.angle_beta   90.00
_cell.angle_gamma   90.00
#
_symmetry.space_group_name_H-M   'P 1'
#
loop_
_entity.id
_entity.type
_entity.pdbx_description
1 polymer ?
#
loop_
_entity_poly.entity_id
_entity_poly.type
_entity_poly.pdbx_seq_one_letter_code
_entity_poly.pdbx_strand_id
1 'polypeptide(L)' 'MKNNLQTYLSSPPQLSEIEDSFEYSNVQLPPIHQDSFKILQRRFVLKDASPTYRMEQEHNFRVFKSADYEEQIAKMDMVM' A
#
# COMPACT_ATOMS: atom_id res chain seq x y z
N MET A 1 18.65 26.51 2.10
CA MET A 1 17.57 26.35 1.09
C MET A 1 17.99 25.61 -0.19
N LYS A 2 19.27 25.55 -0.59
CA LYS A 2 19.67 24.94 -1.88
C LYS A 2 19.65 23.40 -1.97
N ASN A 3 19.56 22.67 -0.85
CA ASN A 3 19.78 21.20 -0.86
C ASN A 3 18.51 20.37 -1.10
N ASN A 4 17.31 20.89 -0.81
CA ASN A 4 16.06 20.10 -0.88
C ASN A 4 15.53 19.97 -2.32
N LEU A 5 15.88 20.89 -3.22
CA LEU A 5 15.41 20.88 -4.61
C LEU A 5 15.99 19.69 -5.38
N GLN A 6 17.27 19.40 -5.18
CA GLN A 6 17.91 18.25 -5.83
C GLN A 6 17.28 16.94 -5.37
N THR A 7 17.09 16.76 -4.05
CA THR A 7 16.36 15.60 -3.49
C THR A 7 14.95 15.50 -4.08
N TYR A 8 14.23 16.61 -4.22
CA TYR A 8 12.87 16.63 -4.76
C TYR A 8 12.82 16.22 -6.23
N LEU A 9 13.77 16.69 -7.04
CA LEU A 9 13.84 16.34 -8.46
C LEU A 9 14.27 14.89 -8.68
N SER A 10 15.14 14.35 -7.83
CA SER A 10 15.63 12.97 -7.94
C SER A 10 14.68 11.93 -7.34
N SER A 11 14.01 12.27 -6.24
CA SER A 11 13.08 11.40 -5.53
C SER A 11 11.97 12.24 -4.91
N PRO A 12 10.95 12.62 -5.70
CA PRO A 12 9.85 13.44 -5.20
C PRO A 12 9.14 12.71 -4.05
N PRO A 13 8.58 13.44 -3.06
CA PRO A 13 7.81 12.86 -1.98
C PRO A 13 6.51 12.28 -2.53
N GLN A 14 6.56 11.06 -3.06
CA GLN A 14 5.41 10.29 -3.46
C GLN A 14 5.18 9.21 -2.42
N LEU A 15 4.13 9.39 -1.62
CA LEU A 15 3.70 8.41 -0.60
C LEU A 15 3.10 7.13 -1.23
N SER A 16 3.04 7.04 -2.56
CA SER A 16 2.24 6.08 -3.31
C SER A 16 3.04 5.06 -4.11
N GLU A 17 4.31 5.30 -4.43
CA GLU A 17 5.07 4.44 -5.32
C GLU A 17 6.21 3.73 -4.59
N ILE A 18 5.89 2.53 -4.09
CA ILE A 18 6.90 1.54 -3.71
C ILE A 18 6.59 0.34 -4.58
N GLU A 19 7.50 -0.03 -5.48
CA GLU A 19 7.36 -1.17 -6.40
C GLU A 19 6.96 -2.45 -5.67
N ASP A 20 7.38 -2.57 -4.40
CA ASP A 20 7.09 -3.70 -3.52
C ASP A 20 5.74 -3.64 -2.78
N SER A 21 4.91 -2.63 -3.01
CA SER A 21 3.57 -2.52 -2.39
C SER A 21 2.53 -3.43 -3.01
N PHE A 22 2.83 -4.04 -4.17
CA PHE A 22 1.87 -4.82 -4.92
C PHE A 22 2.38 -6.22 -5.18
N GLU A 23 1.45 -7.16 -5.29
CA GLU A 23 1.74 -8.54 -5.65
C GLU A 23 0.69 -9.10 -6.60
N TYR A 24 1.06 -10.19 -7.26
CA TYR A 24 0.11 -10.97 -8.03
C TYR A 24 -0.53 -12.03 -7.16
N SER A 25 -1.83 -11.90 -6.93
CA SER A 25 -2.64 -12.92 -6.27
C SER A 25 -3.41 -13.73 -7.31
N ASN A 26 -3.37 -15.05 -7.18
CA ASN A 26 -4.15 -15.97 -8.01
C ASN A 26 -5.38 -16.42 -7.23
N VAL A 27 -6.56 -16.12 -7.77
CA VAL A 27 -7.83 -16.59 -7.23
C VAL A 27 -8.38 -17.66 -8.16
N GLN A 28 -8.58 -18.86 -7.62
CA GLN A 28 -9.30 -19.91 -8.33
C GLN A 28 -10.79 -19.75 -8.04
N LEU A 29 -11.58 -19.60 -9.09
CA LEU A 29 -13.03 -19.58 -8.93
C LEU A 29 -13.54 -21.02 -8.72
N PRO A 30 -14.48 -21.24 -7.77
CA PRO A 30 -15.03 -22.56 -7.54
C PRO A 30 -15.76 -23.03 -8.81
N PRO A 31 -15.54 -24.29 -9.24
CA PRO A 31 -16.22 -24.84 -10.40
C PRO A 31 -17.71 -25.04 -10.09
N ILE A 32 -18.57 -24.79 -11.07
CA ILE A 32 -20.03 -24.96 -10.93
C ILE A 32 -20.38 -26.45 -10.79
N HIS A 33 -19.71 -27.30 -11.56
CA HIS A 33 -19.82 -28.76 -11.51
C HIS A 33 -18.44 -29.41 -11.61
N GLN A 34 -18.33 -30.69 -11.27
CA GLN A 34 -17.04 -31.41 -11.21
C GLN A 34 -16.30 -31.43 -12.56
N ASP A 35 -17.04 -31.42 -13.66
CA ASP A 35 -16.51 -31.44 -15.04
C ASP A 35 -16.40 -30.03 -15.66
N SER A 36 -16.65 -28.98 -14.87
CA SER A 36 -16.56 -27.60 -15.37
C SER A 36 -15.10 -27.17 -15.59
N PHE A 37 -14.92 -26.22 -16.52
CA PHE A 37 -13.64 -25.56 -16.71
C PHE A 37 -13.20 -24.87 -15.41
N LYS A 38 -11.93 -25.05 -15.04
CA LYS A 38 -11.31 -24.36 -13.92
C LYS A 38 -10.90 -22.96 -14.38
N ILE A 39 -11.47 -21.92 -13.76
CA ILE A 39 -11.11 -20.53 -14.05
C ILE A 39 -10.10 -20.07 -13.01
N LEU A 40 -8.92 -19.66 -13.48
CA LEU A 40 -7.90 -19.00 -12.67
C LEU A 40 -7.87 -17.52 -13.05
N GLN A 41 -8.04 -16.65 -12.06
CA GLN A 41 -7.91 -15.21 -12.25
C GLN A 41 -6.66 -14.71 -11.54
N ARG A 42 -5.73 -14.15 -12.31
CA ARG A 42 -4.56 -13.43 -11.79
C ARG A 42 -4.93 -11.96 -11.61
N ARG A 43 -4.72 -11.42 -10.41
CA ARG A 43 -5.02 -10.03 -10.06
C ARG A 43 -3.74 -9.37 -9.54
N PHE A 44 -3.55 -8.10 -9.88
CA PHE A 44 -2.53 -7.26 -9.26
C PHE A 44 -3.17 -6.55 -8.08
N VAL A 45 -2.73 -6.87 -6.86
CA VAL A 45 -3.35 -6.40 -5.63
C VAL A 45 -2.31 -5.68 -4.78
N LEU A 46 -2.76 -4.74 -3.96
CA LEU A 46 -1.92 -4.16 -2.91
C LEU A 46 -1.62 -5.28 -1.91
N LYS A 47 -0.34 -5.50 -1.59
CA LYS A 47 0.06 -6.32 -0.44
C LYS A 47 -0.63 -5.73 0.78
N ASP A 48 -1.01 -6.57 1.74
CA ASP A 48 -1.71 -6.15 2.95
C ASP A 48 -0.80 -5.26 3.82
N ALA A 49 -0.68 -4.00 3.41
CA ALA A 49 0.12 -2.98 4.04
C ALA A 49 -0.83 -2.23 4.96
N SER A 50 -0.58 -2.34 6.27
CA SER A 50 -1.25 -1.53 7.27
C SER A 50 -1.34 -0.09 6.76
N PRO A 51 -2.48 0.60 6.89
CA PRO A 51 -2.57 2.03 6.60
C PRO A 51 -1.49 2.85 7.29
N THR A 52 -0.94 2.33 8.41
CA THR A 52 0.15 2.94 9.19
C THR A 52 1.54 2.69 8.58
N TYR A 53 1.72 1.60 7.84
CA TYR A 53 3.00 1.15 7.30
C TYR A 53 3.69 2.25 6.47
N ARG A 54 2.92 2.96 5.65
CA ARG A 54 3.44 4.06 4.81
C ARG A 54 4.00 5.22 5.62
N MET A 55 3.44 5.47 6.79
CA MET A 55 3.88 6.56 7.68
C MET A 55 5.10 6.16 8.53
N GLU A 56 5.32 4.85 8.70
CA GLU A 56 6.42 4.28 9.49
C GLU A 56 7.69 3.99 8.69
N GLN A 57 7.58 3.96 7.36
CA GLN A 57 8.72 3.77 6.47
C GLN A 57 9.73 4.92 6.52
N GLU A 58 10.94 4.68 5.99
CA GLU A 58 11.94 5.73 5.82
C GLU A 58 11.55 6.67 4.67
N HIS A 59 11.55 7.97 4.95
CA HIS A 59 11.17 9.00 3.97
C HIS A 59 12.34 9.92 3.67
N ASN A 60 12.53 10.21 2.38
CA ASN A 60 13.50 11.21 1.92
C ASN A 60 13.16 12.64 2.39
N PHE A 61 11.91 12.85 2.78
CA PHE A 61 11.41 14.10 3.32
C PHE A 61 10.79 13.89 4.70
N ARG A 62 10.90 14.90 5.55
CA ARG A 62 10.27 14.86 6.87
C ARG A 62 8.75 14.75 6.74
N VAL A 63 8.20 13.71 7.36
CA VAL A 63 6.76 13.52 7.49
C VAL A 63 6.23 14.25 8.72
N PHE A 64 5.06 14.86 8.58
CA PHE A 64 4.34 15.49 9.67
C PHE A 64 3.02 14.78 9.88
N LYS A 65 2.81 14.29 11.11
CA LYS A 65 1.54 13.74 11.55
C LYS A 65 0.61 14.89 11.98
N SER A 66 -0.68 14.75 11.70
CA SER A 66 -1.70 15.65 12.28
C SER A 66 -1.81 15.40 13.79
N ALA A 67 -2.39 16.37 14.52
CA ALA A 67 -2.54 16.27 15.97
C ALA A 67 -3.46 15.10 16.39
N ASP A 68 -4.39 14.71 15.54
CA ASP A 68 -5.35 13.63 15.75
C ASP A 68 -4.89 12.28 15.15
N TYR A 69 -3.68 12.20 14.60
CA TYR A 69 -3.19 11.02 13.86
C TYR A 69 -3.36 9.72 14.65
N GLU A 70 -2.88 9.67 15.90
CA GLU A 70 -2.96 8.46 16.73
C GLU A 70 -4.41 8.09 17.09
N GLU A 71 -5.31 9.08 17.21
CA GLU A 71 -6.75 8.85 17.44
C GLU A 71 -7.42 8.22 16.21
N GLN A 72 -7.03 8.66 15.01
CA GLN A 72 -7.57 8.10 13.76
C GLN A 72 -7.07 6.68 13.52
N ILE A 73 -5.78 6.41 13.78
CA ILE A 73 -5.17 5.08 13.65
C ILE A 73 -5.91 4.07 14.55
N ALA A 74 -6.14 4.42 15.81
CA ALA A 74 -6.82 3.55 16.78
C ALA A 74 -8.28 3.20 16.37
N LYS A 75 -8.93 4.05 15.56
CA LYS A 75 -10.28 3.78 15.01
C LYS A 75 -10.25 2.86 13.80
N MET A 76 -9.13 2.78 13.07
CA MET A 76 -9.00 1.96 11.86
C MET A 76 -8.87 0.46 12.19
N ASP A 77 -8.17 0.12 13.28
CA ASP A 77 -8.04 -1.28 13.74
C ASP A 77 -9.39 -1.94 14.12
N MET A 78 -10.46 -1.16 14.28
CA MET A 78 -11.80 -1.67 14.59
C MET A 78 -12.65 -2.02 13.35
N VAL A 79 -12.16 -1.74 12.13
CA VAL A 79 -12.95 -1.83 10.88
C VAL A 79 -12.36 -2.84 9.87
N MET A 80 -11.14 -3.37 10.11
CA MET A 80 -10.59 -4.53 9.38
C MET A 80 -10.93 -5.85 10.08
#